data_AF-N6Z9W2-F1
#
_entry.id   AF-N6Z9W2-F1
#
_cell.length_a   1.000
_cell.length_b   1.000
_cell.length_c   1.000
_cell.angle_alpha   90.00
_cell.angle_beta   90.00
_cell.angle_gamma   90.00
#
_symmetry.space_group_name_H-M   'P 1'
#
loop_
_entity.id
_entity.type
_entity.pdbx_description
1 polymer ?
#
loop_
_entity_poly.entity_id
_entity_poly.type
_entity_poly.pdbx_seq_one_letter_code
_entity_poly.pdbx_strand_id
1 'polypeptide(L)'
;RARRGADGLWSVPPATAIRGAARLDMPSLAWLGRLSQESVELAGRLRGDVTVGGTIEAPRASGRVEGRELGFTLVDQGLILAGGEIDLDFDQQRVRLERLEFVSENRVRPRENRIPFERLTATPGRFTARGELALDSGAGDFRFDADRLPLLQRDDRWMLLSGDGTARSTRESLVLDAEFRADAGYIEFAEALPPSLSDDVVVLGREPAPAQDGGGFAVNADVRVGLGDALYLSALGLETRLAGGLRIRLQPGRPLSAVGTIETVGGGYRGYGQNLTLERGLINFQGPLDAPGLNIVALRKGLEVEAGVAITGSAKRPQIKLVSDPEVPDPAKLSWIVLGRAPDAGSGADLGLLLPAAAALLGGPGGG
;
A
#
# COMPACT_ATOMS: atom_id res chain seq x y z
N ARG A 1 44.17 -14.39 -30.62
CA ARG A 1 45.52 -13.80 -30.84
C ARG A 1 45.31 -12.33 -31.15
N ALA A 2 45.87 -11.42 -30.34
CA ALA A 2 45.79 -9.98 -30.60
C ALA A 2 46.45 -9.65 -31.96
N ARG A 3 45.84 -8.75 -32.72
CA ARG A 3 46.36 -8.23 -33.99
C ARG A 3 46.74 -6.77 -33.77
N ARG A 4 47.87 -6.33 -34.34
CA ARG A 4 48.30 -4.94 -34.29
C ARG A 4 47.67 -4.20 -35.46
N GLY A 5 46.91 -3.14 -35.18
CA GLY A 5 46.32 -2.25 -36.18
C GLY A 5 47.39 -1.36 -36.84
N ALA A 6 47.02 -0.74 -37.96
CA ALA A 6 47.90 0.17 -38.71
C ALA A 6 48.26 1.46 -37.93
N ASP A 7 47.49 1.77 -36.89
CA ASP A 7 47.67 2.80 -35.87
C ASP A 7 48.62 2.37 -34.72
N GLY A 8 49.11 1.13 -34.74
CA GLY A 8 50.03 0.59 -33.74
C GLY A 8 49.34 0.04 -32.48
N LEU A 9 48.01 0.13 -32.38
CA LEU A 9 47.23 -0.38 -31.25
C LEU A 9 46.99 -1.89 -31.38
N TRP A 10 47.09 -2.62 -30.27
CA TRP A 10 46.77 -4.04 -30.22
C TRP A 10 45.27 -4.21 -30.02
N SER A 11 44.58 -4.80 -31.00
CA SER A 11 43.16 -5.16 -30.90
C SER A 11 43.00 -6.68 -30.82
N VAL A 12 42.09 -7.13 -29.96
CA VAL A 12 41.69 -8.54 -29.94
C VAL A 12 40.59 -8.71 -30.98
N PRO A 13 40.70 -9.67 -31.92
CA PRO A 13 39.66 -9.91 -32.90
C PRO A 13 38.32 -10.10 -32.19
N PRO A 14 37.25 -9.40 -32.60
CA PRO A 14 35.99 -9.43 -31.88
C PRO A 14 35.33 -10.83 -31.83
N ALA A 15 35.61 -11.67 -32.84
CA ALA A 15 35.24 -13.08 -32.91
C ALA A 15 36.12 -14.03 -32.06
N THR A 16 36.99 -13.50 -31.20
CA THR A 16 37.83 -14.35 -30.33
C THR A 16 36.93 -15.11 -29.35
N ALA A 17 37.04 -16.44 -29.38
CA ALA A 17 36.30 -17.29 -28.46
C ALA A 17 36.76 -17.04 -27.02
N ILE A 18 35.79 -16.86 -26.13
CA ILE A 18 36.01 -16.78 -24.69
C ILE A 18 35.44 -18.04 -24.04
N ARG A 19 36.14 -18.53 -23.02
CA ARG A 19 35.64 -19.57 -22.11
C ARG A 19 36.16 -19.25 -20.72
N GLY A 20 35.26 -19.17 -19.76
CA GLY A 20 35.56 -18.95 -18.37
C GLY A 20 34.51 -19.61 -17.48
N ALA A 21 34.91 -19.92 -16.26
CA ALA A 21 34.00 -20.27 -15.19
C ALA A 21 34.24 -19.30 -14.04
N ALA A 22 33.16 -18.83 -13.44
CA ALA A 22 33.17 -17.97 -12.28
C ALA A 22 32.28 -18.58 -11.21
N ARG A 23 32.75 -18.55 -9.97
CA ARG A 23 31.91 -18.84 -8.81
C ARG A 23 31.57 -17.51 -8.15
N LEU A 24 30.29 -17.26 -7.99
CA LEU A 24 29.75 -16.17 -7.21
C LEU A 24 29.50 -16.68 -5.79
N ASP A 25 30.14 -16.06 -4.81
CA ASP A 25 29.84 -16.26 -3.39
C ASP A 25 29.67 -14.88 -2.77
N MET A 26 28.42 -14.52 -2.51
CA MET A 26 28.02 -13.23 -1.97
C MET A 26 27.46 -13.49 -0.57
N PRO A 27 28.28 -13.32 0.48
CA PRO A 27 27.88 -13.67 1.85
C PRO A 27 26.84 -12.70 2.43
N SER A 28 26.63 -11.52 1.82
CA SER A 28 25.63 -10.56 2.24
C SER A 28 25.10 -9.74 1.06
N LEU A 29 23.79 -9.54 1.00
CA LEU A 29 23.11 -8.62 0.08
C LEU A 29 22.93 -7.20 0.63
N ALA A 30 23.36 -6.92 1.87
CA ALA A 30 23.16 -5.63 2.52
C ALA A 30 23.75 -4.44 1.76
N TRP A 31 24.78 -4.68 0.94
CA TRP A 31 25.39 -3.63 0.14
C TRP A 31 24.49 -3.13 -1.00
N LEU A 32 23.57 -3.97 -1.53
CA LEU A 32 22.68 -3.62 -2.62
C LEU A 32 21.63 -2.58 -2.19
N GLY A 33 21.16 -2.65 -0.95
CA GLY A 33 20.22 -1.67 -0.39
C GLY A 33 20.76 -0.24 -0.41
N ARG A 34 22.08 -0.07 -0.27
CA ARG A 34 22.75 1.25 -0.26
C ARG A 34 22.74 1.97 -1.61
N LEU A 35 22.42 1.25 -2.70
CA LEU A 35 22.32 1.82 -4.05
C LEU A 35 20.90 2.30 -4.38
N SER A 36 19.93 1.99 -3.52
CA SER A 36 18.54 2.42 -3.68
C SER A 36 18.34 3.84 -3.14
N GLN A 37 17.55 4.65 -3.85
CA GLN A 37 17.08 5.95 -3.34
C GLN A 37 15.94 5.80 -2.33
N GLU A 38 15.22 4.68 -2.40
CA GLU A 38 14.18 4.30 -1.43
C GLU A 38 14.84 3.56 -0.25
N SER A 39 14.34 3.76 0.98
CA SER A 39 14.81 3.14 2.23
C SER A 39 14.60 1.61 2.24
N VAL A 40 15.32 0.92 1.36
CA VAL A 40 15.25 -0.52 1.09
C VAL A 40 16.46 -1.19 1.71
N GLU A 41 16.21 -2.19 2.54
CA GLU A 41 17.24 -3.06 3.08
C GLU A 41 17.10 -4.46 2.51
N LEU A 42 18.20 -4.98 1.99
CA LEU A 42 18.31 -6.34 1.46
C LEU A 42 19.20 -7.16 2.39
N ALA A 43 18.80 -8.39 2.69
CA ALA A 43 19.56 -9.31 3.52
C ALA A 43 19.66 -10.69 2.87
N GLY A 44 20.54 -11.52 3.41
CA GLY A 44 20.78 -12.88 2.94
C GLY A 44 22.03 -13.02 2.09
N ARG A 45 22.19 -14.22 1.53
CA ARG A 45 23.39 -14.65 0.80
C ARG A 45 23.00 -15.24 -0.55
N LEU A 46 23.84 -15.01 -1.55
CA LEU A 46 23.72 -15.61 -2.88
C LEU A 46 24.97 -16.42 -3.20
N ARG A 47 24.77 -17.58 -3.81
CA ARG A 47 25.82 -18.39 -4.40
C ARG A 47 25.43 -18.74 -5.82
N GLY A 48 26.42 -18.87 -6.69
CA GLY A 48 26.15 -19.34 -8.03
C GLY A 48 27.40 -19.82 -8.73
N ASP A 49 27.21 -20.75 -9.64
CA ASP A 49 28.25 -21.22 -10.55
C ASP A 49 27.85 -20.78 -11.96
N VAL A 50 28.69 -19.94 -12.56
CA VAL A 50 28.44 -19.32 -13.87
C VAL A 50 29.53 -19.74 -14.83
N THR A 51 29.11 -20.24 -15.97
CA THR A 51 29.99 -20.54 -17.10
C THR A 51 29.74 -19.49 -18.18
N VAL A 52 30.81 -18.90 -18.70
CA VAL A 52 30.76 -17.91 -19.77
C VAL A 52 31.50 -18.49 -20.97
N GLY A 53 30.83 -18.55 -22.10
CA GLY A 53 31.36 -18.97 -23.39
C GLY A 53 31.03 -17.95 -24.48
N GLY A 54 31.24 -18.33 -25.74
CA GLY A 54 30.90 -17.50 -26.90
C GLY A 54 32.10 -16.70 -27.42
N THR A 55 31.84 -15.53 -27.97
CA THR A 55 32.86 -14.61 -28.47
C THR A 55 32.90 -13.35 -27.61
N ILE A 56 33.94 -12.52 -27.75
CA ILE A 56 34.02 -11.22 -27.06
C ILE A 56 32.81 -10.33 -27.43
N GLU A 57 32.34 -10.38 -28.68
CA GLU A 57 31.15 -9.62 -29.11
C GLU A 57 29.82 -10.20 -28.66
N ALA A 58 29.77 -11.50 -28.36
CA ALA A 58 28.54 -12.20 -27.99
C ALA A 58 28.83 -13.19 -26.85
N PRO A 59 29.13 -12.67 -25.64
CA PRO A 59 29.33 -13.51 -24.47
C PRO A 59 28.03 -14.23 -24.15
N ARG A 60 28.14 -15.52 -23.86
CA ARG A 60 27.02 -16.42 -23.58
C ARG A 60 27.22 -16.98 -22.19
N ALA A 61 26.38 -16.60 -21.25
CA ALA A 61 26.45 -17.07 -19.88
C ALA A 61 25.39 -18.15 -19.63
N SER A 62 25.74 -19.12 -18.81
CA SER A 62 24.81 -20.13 -18.29
C SER A 62 25.23 -20.56 -16.90
N GLY A 63 24.28 -20.86 -16.03
CA GLY A 63 24.58 -21.23 -14.66
C GLY A 63 23.37 -21.33 -13.78
N ARG A 64 23.64 -21.54 -12.50
CA ARG A 64 22.67 -21.59 -11.42
C ARG A 64 23.02 -20.54 -10.38
N VAL A 65 22.00 -19.89 -9.82
CA VAL A 65 22.11 -19.01 -8.67
C VAL A 65 21.12 -19.46 -7.62
N GLU A 66 21.61 -19.70 -6.42
CA GLU A 66 20.83 -20.04 -5.24
C GLU A 66 21.01 -18.94 -4.18
N GLY A 67 19.92 -18.58 -3.51
CA GLY A 67 19.93 -17.64 -2.41
C GLY A 67 19.23 -18.21 -1.20
N ARG A 68 19.75 -17.88 -0.02
CA ARG A 68 19.25 -18.36 1.27
C ARG A 68 19.22 -17.20 2.25
N GLU A 69 18.33 -17.30 3.24
CA GLU A 69 18.14 -16.30 4.29
C GLU A 69 17.86 -14.90 3.71
N LEU A 70 17.20 -14.85 2.56
CA LEU A 70 16.88 -13.61 1.89
C LEU A 70 15.93 -12.78 2.76
N GLY A 71 16.21 -11.49 2.83
CA GLY A 71 15.35 -10.52 3.49
C GLY A 71 15.15 -9.31 2.60
N PHE A 72 13.93 -8.79 2.62
CA PHE A 72 13.56 -7.54 1.96
C PHE A 72 12.78 -6.71 2.98
N THR A 73 13.27 -5.51 3.26
CA THR A 73 12.60 -4.56 4.16
C THR A 73 12.43 -3.23 3.46
N LEU A 74 11.21 -2.72 3.46
CA LEU A 74 10.89 -1.37 3.04
C LEU A 74 10.54 -0.55 4.28
N VAL A 75 11.55 0.16 4.81
CA VAL A 75 11.53 0.75 6.15
C VAL A 75 10.36 1.72 6.33
N ASP A 76 10.15 2.60 5.34
CA ASP A 76 9.12 3.63 5.40
C ASP A 76 7.69 3.07 5.38
N GLN A 77 7.51 1.86 4.85
CA GLN A 77 6.21 1.19 4.77
C GLN A 77 6.03 0.12 5.85
N GLY A 78 7.08 -0.21 6.62
CA GLY A 78 7.05 -1.28 7.61
C GLY A 78 6.83 -2.68 7.02
N LEU A 79 7.12 -2.86 5.73
CA LEU A 79 7.03 -4.14 5.04
C LEU A 79 8.32 -4.91 5.29
N ILE A 80 8.19 -6.12 5.84
CA ILE A 80 9.31 -7.00 6.18
C ILE A 80 9.02 -8.40 5.65
N LEU A 81 9.81 -8.83 4.67
CA LEU A 81 9.88 -10.20 4.19
C LEU A 81 11.20 -10.81 4.66
N ALA A 82 11.14 -11.98 5.30
CA ALA A 82 12.31 -12.67 5.83
C ALA A 82 12.24 -14.17 5.53
N GLY A 83 13.34 -14.87 5.79
CA GLY A 83 13.41 -16.32 5.61
C GLY A 83 13.30 -16.75 4.15
N GLY A 84 13.74 -15.88 3.22
CA GLY A 84 13.55 -16.12 1.80
C GLY A 84 14.58 -17.08 1.21
N GLU A 85 14.16 -17.83 0.20
CA GLU A 85 14.99 -18.67 -0.64
C GLU A 85 14.71 -18.36 -2.10
N ILE A 86 15.74 -18.38 -2.94
CA ILE A 86 15.59 -18.21 -4.39
C ILE A 86 16.45 -19.24 -5.12
N ASP A 87 15.86 -19.88 -6.12
CA ASP A 87 16.52 -20.83 -7.01
C ASP A 87 16.29 -20.35 -8.45
N LEU A 88 17.39 -19.96 -9.12
CA LEU A 88 17.44 -19.43 -10.47
C LEU A 88 18.35 -20.29 -11.33
N ASP A 89 17.87 -20.69 -12.50
CA ASP A 89 18.70 -21.28 -13.55
C ASP A 89 18.66 -20.37 -14.78
N PHE A 90 19.77 -20.22 -15.48
CA PHE A 90 19.81 -19.41 -16.69
C PHE A 90 20.72 -19.99 -17.75
N ASP A 91 20.37 -19.69 -19.00
CA ASP A 91 21.16 -20.01 -20.18
C ASP A 91 21.28 -18.78 -21.10
N GLN A 92 21.63 -19.02 -22.37
CA GLN A 92 21.87 -17.96 -23.35
C GLN A 92 20.60 -17.26 -23.82
N GLN A 93 19.43 -17.87 -23.61
CA GLN A 93 18.14 -17.41 -24.09
C GLN A 93 17.24 -16.98 -22.94
N ARG A 94 17.26 -17.70 -21.81
CA ARG A 94 16.27 -17.53 -20.75
C ARG A 94 16.88 -17.58 -19.35
N VAL A 95 16.25 -16.87 -18.43
CA VAL A 95 16.38 -17.04 -16.98
C VAL A 95 15.08 -17.69 -16.50
N ARG A 96 15.18 -18.79 -15.76
CA ARG A 96 14.08 -19.48 -15.13
C ARG A 96 14.16 -19.30 -13.62
N LEU A 97 13.12 -18.66 -13.07
CA LEU A 97 12.87 -18.65 -11.64
C LEU A 97 12.14 -19.94 -11.27
N GLU A 98 12.90 -20.91 -10.78
CA GLU A 98 12.35 -22.20 -10.35
C GLU A 98 11.51 -22.02 -9.09
N ARG A 99 12.04 -21.24 -8.14
CA ARG A 99 11.38 -20.95 -6.87
C ARG A 99 11.90 -19.65 -6.28
N LEU A 100 11.00 -18.74 -5.94
CA LEU A 100 11.23 -17.71 -4.94
C LEU A 100 10.23 -17.96 -3.83
N GLU A 101 10.68 -18.08 -2.61
CA GLU A 101 9.83 -18.38 -1.47
C GLU A 101 10.22 -17.49 -0.30
N PHE A 102 9.26 -16.85 0.36
CA PHE A 102 9.45 -16.21 1.66
C PHE A 102 8.51 -16.85 2.66
N VAL A 103 9.05 -17.23 3.82
CA VAL A 103 8.28 -17.72 4.96
C VAL A 103 8.44 -16.70 6.08
N SER A 104 7.49 -15.79 6.18
CA SER A 104 7.56 -14.63 7.08
C SER A 104 6.65 -14.85 8.28
N GLU A 105 7.26 -14.96 9.46
CA GLU A 105 6.53 -14.99 10.73
C GLU A 105 5.94 -13.63 11.06
N ASN A 106 4.78 -13.62 11.72
CA ASN A 106 4.20 -12.40 12.23
C ASN A 106 4.88 -12.00 13.54
N ARG A 107 5.54 -10.84 13.56
CA ARG A 107 6.38 -10.40 14.69
C ARG A 107 5.70 -9.41 15.63
N VAL A 108 4.60 -8.80 15.18
CA VAL A 108 3.95 -7.69 15.88
C VAL A 108 2.46 -8.00 16.02
N ARG A 109 1.96 -7.93 17.26
CA ARG A 109 0.52 -8.07 17.52
C ARG A 109 -0.17 -6.71 17.29
N PRO A 110 -1.27 -6.64 16.53
CA PRO A 110 -2.05 -5.41 16.36
C PRO A 110 -2.70 -5.00 17.68
N ARG A 111 -2.96 -3.70 17.86
CA ARG A 111 -3.68 -3.15 19.03
C ARG A 111 -5.16 -3.54 19.05
N GLU A 112 -5.72 -3.91 17.90
CA GLU A 112 -7.10 -4.33 17.77
C GLU A 112 -7.33 -5.76 18.26
N ASN A 113 -7.92 -5.89 19.45
CA ASN A 113 -8.18 -7.17 20.11
C ASN A 113 -9.28 -8.01 19.43
N ARG A 114 -10.13 -7.42 18.58
CA ARG A 114 -11.17 -8.15 17.83
C ARG A 114 -10.57 -9.00 16.71
N ILE A 115 -9.33 -8.74 16.30
CA ILE A 115 -8.62 -9.58 15.33
C ILE A 115 -8.26 -10.92 16.00
N PRO A 116 -8.66 -12.06 15.42
CA PRO A 116 -8.34 -13.39 15.95
C PRO A 116 -6.88 -13.76 15.64
N PHE A 117 -5.94 -13.00 16.22
CA PHE A 117 -4.52 -13.04 15.92
C PHE A 117 -3.94 -14.46 15.99
N GLU A 118 -4.10 -15.14 17.13
CA GLU A 118 -3.55 -16.49 17.36
C GLU A 118 -3.97 -17.50 16.29
N ARG A 119 -5.21 -17.42 15.81
CA ARG A 119 -5.71 -18.33 14.76
C ARG A 119 -5.11 -17.99 13.40
N LEU A 120 -4.98 -16.70 13.09
CA LEU A 120 -4.47 -16.24 11.80
C LEU A 120 -2.96 -16.44 11.66
N THR A 121 -2.22 -16.31 12.78
CA THR A 121 -0.75 -16.38 12.83
C THR A 121 -0.22 -17.70 13.37
N ALA A 122 -1.08 -18.70 13.59
CA ALA A 122 -0.69 -20.04 14.03
C ALA A 122 0.37 -20.70 13.12
N THR A 123 0.39 -20.33 11.85
CA THR A 123 1.44 -20.69 10.89
C THR A 123 2.03 -19.43 10.29
N PRO A 124 3.33 -19.42 9.94
CA PRO A 124 3.95 -18.30 9.23
C PRO A 124 3.24 -18.03 7.90
N GLY A 125 3.22 -16.75 7.49
CA GLY A 125 2.75 -16.35 6.17
C GLY A 125 3.75 -16.75 5.11
N ARG A 126 3.27 -16.98 3.89
CA ARG A 126 4.06 -17.49 2.78
C ARG A 126 3.86 -16.64 1.53
N PHE A 127 4.95 -16.36 0.82
CA PHE A 127 4.92 -15.86 -0.55
C PHE A 127 5.71 -16.81 -1.44
N THR A 128 5.17 -17.18 -2.59
CA THR A 128 5.89 -17.94 -3.59
C THR A 128 5.81 -17.25 -4.94
N ALA A 129 6.88 -17.33 -5.73
CA ALA A 129 6.88 -16.89 -7.12
C ALA A 129 7.73 -17.81 -7.99
N ARG A 130 7.36 -17.88 -9.26
CA ARG A 130 8.01 -18.70 -10.29
C ARG A 130 7.72 -18.14 -11.66
N GLY A 131 8.64 -18.32 -12.60
CA GLY A 131 8.48 -17.75 -13.93
C GLY A 131 9.70 -17.91 -14.80
N GLU A 132 9.64 -17.31 -15.98
CA GLU A 132 10.74 -17.26 -16.91
C GLU A 132 10.88 -15.89 -17.56
N LEU A 133 12.08 -15.56 -18.00
CA LEU A 133 12.44 -14.31 -18.66
C LEU A 133 13.34 -14.61 -19.86
N ALA A 134 12.91 -14.22 -21.05
CA ALA A 134 13.73 -14.24 -22.25
C ALA A 134 14.73 -13.06 -22.22
N LEU A 135 16.02 -13.36 -22.28
CA LEU A 135 17.12 -12.39 -22.16
C LEU A 135 17.22 -11.44 -23.37
N ASP A 136 16.76 -11.88 -24.54
CA ASP A 136 16.83 -11.13 -25.80
C ASP A 136 15.80 -10.01 -25.90
N SER A 137 14.61 -10.23 -25.36
CA SER A 137 13.45 -9.35 -25.46
C SER A 137 13.07 -8.72 -24.13
N GLY A 138 13.60 -9.25 -23.01
CA GLY A 138 13.13 -8.94 -21.67
C GLY A 138 11.70 -9.44 -21.41
N ALA A 139 11.14 -10.23 -22.34
CA ALA A 139 9.80 -10.80 -22.22
C ALA A 139 9.82 -11.83 -21.10
N GLY A 140 9.05 -11.60 -20.04
CA GLY A 140 8.98 -12.51 -18.92
C GLY A 140 7.55 -12.73 -18.46
N ASP A 141 7.30 -13.92 -17.94
CA ASP A 141 6.02 -14.35 -17.40
C ASP A 141 6.26 -14.95 -16.02
N PHE A 142 5.72 -14.28 -15.00
CA PHE A 142 5.86 -14.67 -13.61
C PHE A 142 4.48 -14.88 -13.02
N ARG A 143 4.36 -15.88 -12.15
CA ARG A 143 3.20 -16.09 -11.30
C ARG A 143 3.63 -16.13 -9.85
N PHE A 144 2.81 -15.54 -9.00
CA PHE A 144 3.05 -15.50 -7.57
C PHE A 144 1.78 -15.81 -6.80
N ASP A 145 1.96 -16.27 -5.57
CA ASP A 145 0.92 -16.62 -4.62
C ASP A 145 1.37 -16.18 -3.22
N ALA A 146 0.43 -15.64 -2.46
CA ALA A 146 0.59 -15.19 -1.10
C ALA A 146 -0.48 -15.84 -0.22
N ASP A 147 -0.07 -16.51 0.86
CA ASP A 147 -0.95 -17.03 1.91
C ASP A 147 -0.61 -16.30 3.21
N ARG A 148 -1.57 -15.51 3.70
CA ARG A 148 -1.50 -14.73 4.95
C ARG A 148 -0.16 -14.02 5.13
N LEU A 149 0.32 -13.42 4.04
CA LEU A 149 1.58 -12.71 4.02
C LEU A 149 1.48 -11.47 4.92
N PRO A 150 2.33 -11.32 5.95
CA PRO A 150 2.34 -10.13 6.79
C PRO A 150 2.94 -8.95 6.02
N LEU A 151 2.08 -8.21 5.32
CA LEU A 151 2.45 -7.08 4.48
C LEU A 151 2.89 -5.87 5.32
N LEU A 152 2.14 -5.59 6.40
CA LEU A 152 2.42 -4.50 7.33
C LEU A 152 2.57 -5.09 8.74
N GLN A 153 3.67 -4.76 9.42
CA GLN A 153 4.00 -5.31 10.74
C GLN A 153 4.35 -4.21 11.75
N ARG A 154 3.48 -3.21 11.88
CA ARG A 154 3.55 -2.20 12.94
C ARG A 154 2.33 -2.32 13.84
N ASP A 155 2.41 -1.83 15.07
CA ASP A 155 1.30 -1.88 16.02
C ASP A 155 0.17 -0.91 15.66
N ASP A 156 0.52 0.22 15.04
CA ASP A 156 -0.39 1.21 14.43
C ASP A 156 -0.85 0.82 13.03
N ARG A 157 -0.13 -0.06 12.33
CA ARG A 157 -0.43 -0.50 10.96
C ARG A 157 -0.05 -1.96 10.76
N TRP A 158 -1.06 -2.79 10.74
CA TRP A 158 -0.90 -4.23 10.67
C TRP A 158 -1.81 -4.81 9.59
N MET A 159 -1.30 -5.72 8.75
CA MET A 159 -2.10 -6.33 7.69
C MET A 159 -1.56 -7.70 7.30
N LEU A 160 -2.47 -8.66 7.20
CA LEU A 160 -2.26 -9.95 6.55
C LEU A 160 -2.99 -9.95 5.21
N LEU A 161 -2.30 -10.39 4.16
CA LEU A 161 -2.81 -10.40 2.80
C LEU A 161 -2.64 -11.81 2.20
N SER A 162 -3.69 -12.30 1.56
CA SER A 162 -3.63 -13.49 0.71
C SER A 162 -4.04 -13.14 -0.71
N GLY A 163 -3.57 -13.91 -1.68
CA GLY A 163 -3.97 -13.73 -3.07
C GLY A 163 -2.88 -14.15 -4.04
N ASP A 164 -3.17 -13.99 -5.31
CA ASP A 164 -2.30 -14.44 -6.37
C ASP A 164 -2.29 -13.43 -7.52
N GLY A 165 -1.36 -13.64 -8.44
CA GLY A 165 -1.31 -12.82 -9.63
C GLY A 165 -0.22 -13.23 -10.59
N THR A 166 -0.18 -12.47 -11.67
CA THR A 166 0.79 -12.62 -12.73
C THR A 166 1.49 -11.29 -12.99
N ALA A 167 2.76 -11.37 -13.34
CA ALA A 167 3.55 -10.23 -13.77
C ALA A 167 4.17 -10.56 -15.11
N ARG A 168 3.97 -9.69 -16.09
CA ARG A 168 4.55 -9.80 -17.42
C ARG A 168 5.52 -8.65 -17.66
N SER A 169 6.77 -8.96 -17.92
CA SER A 169 7.80 -7.96 -18.17
C SER A 169 8.17 -7.86 -19.64
N THR A 170 8.66 -6.70 -20.03
CA THR A 170 9.45 -6.47 -21.25
C THR A 170 10.71 -5.69 -20.88
N ARG A 171 11.57 -5.34 -21.84
CA ARG A 171 12.72 -4.44 -21.59
C ARG A 171 12.33 -3.09 -20.99
N GLU A 172 11.14 -2.59 -21.30
CA GLU A 172 10.73 -1.22 -20.99
C GLU A 172 9.49 -1.15 -20.09
N SER A 173 8.86 -2.28 -19.77
CA SER A 173 7.60 -2.27 -19.01
C SER A 173 7.37 -3.50 -18.15
N LEU A 174 6.52 -3.33 -17.13
CA LEU A 174 5.95 -4.39 -16.31
C LEU A 174 4.43 -4.24 -16.29
N VAL A 175 3.72 -5.33 -16.55
CA VAL A 175 2.27 -5.43 -16.40
C VAL A 175 1.98 -6.39 -15.25
N LEU A 176 1.36 -5.89 -14.19
CA LEU A 176 0.97 -6.65 -13.01
C LEU A 176 -0.55 -6.82 -12.98
N ASP A 177 -1.02 -8.06 -13.00
CA ASP A 177 -2.44 -8.41 -12.84
C ASP A 177 -2.58 -9.26 -11.58
N ALA A 178 -3.26 -8.75 -10.56
CA ALA A 178 -3.31 -9.42 -9.25
C ALA A 178 -4.69 -9.34 -8.58
N GLU A 179 -5.01 -10.33 -7.78
CA GLU A 179 -6.17 -10.37 -6.91
C GLU A 179 -5.75 -10.72 -5.49
N PHE A 180 -6.03 -9.80 -4.57
CA PHE A 180 -5.70 -9.94 -3.17
C PHE A 180 -6.94 -9.81 -2.30
N ARG A 181 -6.86 -10.41 -1.11
CA ARG A 181 -7.80 -10.25 -0.01
C ARG A 181 -7.03 -9.86 1.23
N ALA A 182 -7.49 -8.80 1.90
CA ALA A 182 -7.05 -8.50 3.26
C ALA A 182 -7.67 -9.53 4.21
N ASP A 183 -6.88 -10.51 4.67
CA ASP A 183 -7.33 -11.54 5.61
C ASP A 183 -7.75 -10.93 6.93
N ALA A 184 -6.93 -10.01 7.41
CA ALA A 184 -7.16 -9.17 8.56
C ALA A 184 -6.26 -7.93 8.45
N GLY A 185 -6.68 -6.84 9.07
CA GLY A 185 -5.84 -5.66 9.16
C GLY A 185 -6.32 -4.68 10.21
N TYR A 186 -5.40 -3.85 10.65
CA TYR A 186 -5.63 -2.74 11.56
C TYR A 186 -4.85 -1.55 11.05
N ILE A 187 -5.52 -0.42 10.87
CA ILE A 187 -4.90 0.84 10.46
C ILE A 187 -5.30 1.90 11.47
N GLU A 188 -4.32 2.46 12.15
CA GLU A 188 -4.42 3.57 13.07
C GLU A 188 -3.76 4.81 12.45
N PHE A 189 -4.50 5.90 12.39
CA PHE A 189 -3.97 7.22 12.12
C PHE A 189 -4.02 8.04 13.40
N ALA A 190 -2.92 8.71 13.74
CA ALA A 190 -2.88 9.58 14.91
C ALA A 190 -4.02 10.63 14.85
N GLU A 191 -4.63 10.90 16.01
CA GLU A 191 -5.77 11.83 16.13
C GLU A 191 -5.45 13.27 15.71
N ALA A 192 -4.17 13.64 15.70
CA ALA A 192 -3.68 14.89 15.11
C ALA A 192 -3.00 14.59 13.77
N LEU A 193 -3.58 15.09 12.68
CA LEU A 193 -2.81 15.30 11.45
C LEU A 193 -1.62 16.20 11.83
N PRO A 194 -0.36 15.81 11.54
CA PRO A 194 0.73 16.78 11.62
C PRO A 194 0.32 18.00 10.78
N PRO A 195 0.63 19.24 11.20
CA PRO A 195 0.26 20.43 10.43
C PRO A 195 0.79 20.26 9.01
N SER A 196 -0.11 20.00 8.07
CA SER A 196 0.22 19.99 6.66
C SER A 196 0.44 21.43 6.27
N LEU A 197 1.63 21.72 5.77
CA LEU A 197 1.89 23.00 5.11
C LEU A 197 0.86 23.16 3.99
N SER A 198 0.27 24.36 3.91
CA SER A 198 -0.60 24.74 2.80
C SER A 198 0.08 24.43 1.47
N ASP A 199 -0.70 24.05 0.44
CA ASP A 199 -0.21 23.80 -0.94
C ASP A 199 0.54 25.02 -1.53
N ASP A 200 0.46 26.19 -0.88
CA ASP A 200 1.15 27.43 -1.21
C ASP A 200 2.55 27.60 -0.57
N VAL A 201 3.09 26.58 0.12
CA VAL A 201 4.50 26.62 0.58
C VAL A 201 5.40 25.91 -0.41
N VAL A 202 5.92 26.66 -1.37
CA VAL A 202 7.15 26.29 -2.07
C VAL A 202 8.27 26.28 -1.02
N VAL A 203 8.76 25.09 -0.67
CA VAL A 203 10.00 24.95 0.12
C VAL A 203 11.16 25.46 -0.74
N LEU A 204 11.53 26.73 -0.57
CA LEU A 204 12.74 27.29 -1.15
C LEU A 204 13.95 26.53 -0.57
N GLY A 205 14.46 25.56 -1.33
CA GLY A 205 15.60 24.71 -0.94
C GLY A 205 15.42 23.22 -1.22
N ARG A 206 14.21 22.75 -1.55
CA ARG A 206 14.04 21.45 -2.22
C ARG A 206 13.73 21.74 -3.68
N GLU A 207 14.76 21.69 -4.51
CA GLU A 207 14.51 21.55 -5.95
C GLU A 207 13.54 20.37 -6.11
N PRO A 208 12.41 20.54 -6.82
CA PRO A 208 11.62 19.41 -7.26
C PRO A 208 12.61 18.44 -7.88
N ALA A 209 12.63 17.19 -7.41
CA ALA A 209 13.40 16.16 -8.09
C ALA A 209 13.05 16.29 -9.57
N PRO A 210 14.03 16.54 -10.46
CA PRO A 210 13.73 16.75 -11.87
C PRO A 210 12.88 15.57 -12.29
N ALA A 211 11.71 15.86 -12.88
CA ALA A 211 10.93 14.84 -13.56
C ALA A 211 11.94 14.09 -14.43
N GLN A 212 12.19 12.82 -14.12
CA GLN A 212 13.20 12.04 -14.81
C GLN A 212 12.67 11.78 -16.21
N ASP A 213 12.91 12.74 -17.10
CA ASP A 213 12.83 12.59 -18.54
C ASP A 213 13.98 11.67 -18.95
N GLY A 214 13.73 10.36 -18.83
CA GLY A 214 14.66 9.33 -19.22
C GLY A 214 13.96 8.00 -19.28
N GLY A 215 13.30 7.71 -20.42
CA GLY A 215 12.82 6.37 -20.84
C GLY A 215 12.51 5.40 -19.70
N GLY A 216 11.69 5.83 -18.74
CA GLY A 216 11.52 5.14 -17.47
C GLY A 216 10.82 3.80 -17.68
N PHE A 217 11.28 2.77 -16.97
CA PHE A 217 10.62 1.48 -16.94
C PHE A 217 9.14 1.65 -16.54
N ALA A 218 8.25 1.35 -17.47
CA ALA A 218 6.85 1.67 -17.38
C ALA A 218 6.09 0.60 -16.59
N VAL A 219 5.56 0.94 -15.41
CA VAL A 219 4.77 0.01 -14.60
C VAL A 219 3.27 0.24 -14.84
N ASN A 220 2.59 -0.82 -15.27
CA ASN A 220 1.14 -0.91 -15.35
C ASN A 220 0.67 -1.97 -14.37
N ALA A 221 -0.31 -1.64 -13.52
CA ALA A 221 -0.85 -2.59 -12.55
C ALA A 221 -2.37 -2.52 -12.52
N ASP A 222 -3.02 -3.69 -12.50
CA ASP A 222 -4.44 -3.88 -12.26
C ASP A 222 -4.61 -4.83 -11.07
N VAL A 223 -4.90 -4.25 -9.92
CA VAL A 223 -4.93 -4.97 -8.65
C VAL A 223 -6.33 -4.91 -8.07
N ARG A 224 -6.97 -6.07 -7.91
CA ARG A 224 -8.22 -6.21 -7.16
C ARG A 224 -7.89 -6.50 -5.71
N VAL A 225 -8.53 -5.79 -4.79
CA VAL A 225 -8.37 -5.96 -3.35
C VAL A 225 -9.74 -6.13 -2.72
N GLY A 226 -10.05 -7.32 -2.23
CA GLY A 226 -11.18 -7.58 -1.36
C GLY A 226 -10.84 -7.26 0.10
N LEU A 227 -11.71 -6.54 0.78
CA LEU A 227 -11.59 -6.28 2.22
C LEU A 227 -12.31 -7.43 2.93
N GLY A 228 -11.57 -8.28 3.63
CA GLY A 228 -12.15 -9.41 4.36
C GLY A 228 -12.91 -8.97 5.61
N ASP A 229 -13.29 -9.95 6.44
CA ASP A 229 -14.18 -9.72 7.59
C ASP A 229 -13.48 -9.14 8.84
N ALA A 230 -12.17 -8.90 8.79
CA ALA A 230 -11.37 -8.52 9.96
C ALA A 230 -10.45 -7.33 9.67
N LEU A 231 -10.91 -6.36 8.87
CA LEU A 231 -10.20 -5.11 8.62
C LEU A 231 -10.77 -3.98 9.46
N TYR A 232 -9.96 -3.39 10.33
CA TYR A 232 -10.37 -2.35 11.27
C TYR A 232 -9.61 -1.05 11.02
N LEU A 233 -10.32 0.06 11.16
CA LEU A 233 -9.81 1.41 10.99
C LEU A 233 -10.06 2.20 12.27
N SER A 234 -8.99 2.83 12.78
CA SER A 234 -9.03 3.84 13.83
C SER A 234 -8.40 5.12 13.28
N ALA A 235 -9.17 6.18 13.06
CA ALA A 235 -8.65 7.39 12.44
C ALA A 235 -9.45 8.62 12.85
N LEU A 236 -8.78 9.64 13.39
CA LEU A 236 -9.41 10.95 13.63
C LEU A 236 -10.72 10.85 14.45
N GLY A 237 -10.76 9.95 15.44
CA GLY A 237 -11.94 9.68 16.26
C GLY A 237 -12.93 8.65 15.68
N LEU A 238 -12.79 8.23 14.42
CA LEU A 238 -13.54 7.13 13.84
C LEU A 238 -12.93 5.79 14.26
N GLU A 239 -13.76 4.89 14.76
CA GLU A 239 -13.43 3.48 15.00
C GLU A 239 -14.47 2.60 14.29
N THR A 240 -14.06 1.85 13.28
CA THR A 240 -14.99 1.03 12.49
C THR A 240 -14.31 -0.20 11.88
N ARG A 241 -15.13 -1.17 11.48
CA ARG A 241 -14.70 -2.27 10.63
C ARG A 241 -15.02 -1.93 9.18
N LEU A 242 -14.10 -2.22 8.27
CA LEU A 242 -14.27 -1.99 6.85
C LEU A 242 -14.62 -3.29 6.12
N ALA A 243 -15.49 -3.19 5.13
CA ALA A 243 -15.82 -4.26 4.18
C ALA A 243 -15.92 -3.69 2.76
N GLY A 244 -16.03 -4.58 1.77
CA GLY A 244 -16.15 -4.22 0.36
C GLY A 244 -14.89 -4.55 -0.44
N GLY A 245 -14.59 -3.75 -1.46
CA GLY A 245 -13.44 -4.01 -2.31
C GLY A 245 -13.14 -2.92 -3.32
N LEU A 246 -11.90 -2.91 -3.79
CA LEU A 246 -11.35 -1.93 -4.73
C LEU A 246 -10.63 -2.62 -5.87
N ARG A 247 -10.75 -2.05 -7.07
CA ARG A 247 -9.84 -2.32 -8.20
C ARG A 247 -8.97 -1.09 -8.41
N ILE A 248 -7.69 -1.22 -8.09
CA ILE A 248 -6.69 -0.18 -8.21
C ILE A 248 -5.97 -0.35 -9.55
N ARG A 249 -5.86 0.75 -10.31
CA ARG A 249 -5.16 0.77 -11.59
C ARG A 249 -4.08 1.83 -11.58
N LEU A 250 -2.86 1.38 -11.82
CA LEU A 250 -1.69 2.21 -12.08
C LEU A 250 -1.36 2.12 -13.58
N GLN A 251 -1.27 3.26 -14.26
CA GLN A 251 -0.87 3.31 -15.66
C GLN A 251 0.21 4.39 -15.83
N PRO A 252 1.25 4.13 -16.64
CA PRO A 252 2.27 5.13 -16.92
C PRO A 252 1.65 6.44 -17.44
N GLY A 253 2.07 7.58 -16.88
CA GLY A 253 1.59 8.90 -17.27
C GLY A 253 0.14 9.21 -16.84
N ARG A 254 -0.51 8.38 -16.03
CA ARG A 254 -1.83 8.65 -15.45
C ARG A 254 -1.77 8.62 -13.92
N PRO A 255 -2.57 9.45 -13.23
CA PRO A 255 -2.72 9.35 -11.79
C PRO A 255 -3.22 7.96 -11.38
N LEU A 256 -2.80 7.50 -10.20
CA LEU A 256 -3.30 6.28 -9.60
C LEU A 256 -4.83 6.39 -9.41
N SER A 257 -5.56 5.37 -9.86
CA SER A 257 -7.02 5.36 -9.83
C SER A 257 -7.57 4.11 -9.15
N ALA A 258 -8.74 4.23 -8.55
CA ALA A 258 -9.47 3.12 -7.97
C ALA A 258 -10.95 3.17 -8.35
N VAL A 259 -11.53 1.98 -8.52
CA VAL A 259 -12.97 1.79 -8.69
C VAL A 259 -13.46 0.74 -7.70
N GLY A 260 -14.49 1.06 -6.94
CA GLY A 260 -15.06 0.13 -5.98
C GLY A 260 -15.79 0.83 -4.85
N THR A 261 -16.18 0.07 -3.84
CA THR A 261 -16.91 0.61 -2.68
C THR A 261 -16.36 -0.02 -1.42
N ILE A 262 -16.09 0.85 -0.45
CA ILE A 262 -15.77 0.47 0.93
C ILE A 262 -16.97 0.86 1.77
N GLU A 263 -17.38 -0.04 2.64
CA GLU A 263 -18.44 0.21 3.60
C GLU A 263 -17.95 0.02 5.03
N THR A 264 -18.50 0.81 5.94
CA THR A 264 -18.30 0.66 7.38
C THR A 264 -19.31 -0.33 7.92
N VAL A 265 -18.85 -1.33 8.68
CA VAL A 265 -19.72 -2.29 9.36
C VAL A 265 -19.71 -2.01 10.85
N GLY A 266 -20.70 -1.22 11.27
CA GLY A 266 -20.80 -0.70 12.63
C GLY A 266 -19.69 0.29 12.96
N GLY A 267 -19.47 0.50 14.26
CA GLY A 267 -18.46 1.42 14.76
C GLY A 267 -19.03 2.73 15.26
N GLY A 268 -18.14 3.61 15.69
CA GLY A 268 -18.47 4.89 16.30
C GLY A 268 -17.52 5.98 15.85
N TYR A 269 -17.98 7.21 15.96
CA TYR A 269 -17.18 8.41 15.83
C TYR A 269 -17.18 9.15 17.16
N ARG A 270 -16.00 9.43 17.70
CA ARG A 270 -15.78 10.23 18.91
C ARG A 270 -15.13 11.55 18.49
N GLY A 271 -15.85 12.64 18.68
CA GLY A 271 -15.37 13.97 18.32
C GLY A 271 -16.13 15.04 19.08
N TYR A 272 -15.44 16.14 19.42
CA TYR A 272 -16.05 17.30 20.09
C TYR A 272 -16.84 16.96 21.37
N GLY A 273 -16.36 15.98 22.12
CA GLY A 273 -16.98 15.51 23.36
C GLY A 273 -18.23 14.64 23.18
N GLN A 274 -18.57 14.26 21.96
CA GLN A 274 -19.74 13.44 21.64
C GLN A 274 -19.34 12.09 21.04
N ASN A 275 -20.17 11.08 21.32
CA ASN A 275 -20.07 9.75 20.73
C ASN A 275 -21.25 9.54 19.79
N LEU A 276 -20.98 9.38 18.50
CA LEU A 276 -21.97 9.06 17.48
C LEU A 276 -21.76 7.62 17.01
N THR A 277 -22.85 6.88 16.83
CA THR A 277 -22.82 5.53 16.26
C THR A 277 -22.93 5.63 14.75
N LEU A 278 -22.09 4.92 14.00
CA LEU A 278 -22.23 4.87 12.54
C LEU A 278 -23.44 4.00 12.17
N GLU A 279 -24.42 4.63 11.53
CA GLU A 279 -25.59 3.96 10.95
C GLU A 279 -25.26 3.48 9.52
N ARG A 280 -24.55 4.32 8.77
CA ARG A 280 -24.14 4.04 7.39
C ARG A 280 -22.82 4.73 7.12
N GLY A 281 -21.92 4.07 6.39
CA GLY A 281 -20.70 4.70 5.90
C GLY A 281 -20.29 4.07 4.59
N LEU A 282 -20.68 4.68 3.48
CA LEU A 282 -20.33 4.24 2.14
C LEU A 282 -19.30 5.20 1.55
N ILE A 283 -18.18 4.64 1.08
CA ILE A 283 -17.09 5.35 0.43
C ILE A 283 -16.94 4.75 -0.97
N ASN A 284 -17.26 5.54 -1.99
CA ASN A 284 -17.28 5.11 -3.39
C ASN A 284 -16.09 5.70 -4.15
N PHE A 285 -15.30 4.84 -4.78
CA PHE A 285 -14.14 5.21 -5.58
C PHE A 285 -14.50 5.11 -7.06
N GLN A 286 -14.25 6.18 -7.82
CA GLN A 286 -14.52 6.27 -9.26
C GLN A 286 -13.45 7.13 -9.96
N GLY A 287 -12.17 6.80 -9.77
CA GLY A 287 -11.05 7.59 -10.30
C GLY A 287 -10.00 7.86 -9.23
N PRO A 288 -9.60 9.12 -8.97
CA PRO A 288 -8.57 9.43 -7.98
C PRO A 288 -8.87 8.89 -6.58
N LEU A 289 -7.85 8.35 -5.92
CA LEU A 289 -7.95 7.80 -4.56
C LEU A 289 -8.16 8.86 -3.46
N ASP A 290 -7.81 10.11 -3.75
CA ASP A 290 -7.85 11.23 -2.81
C ASP A 290 -9.20 11.99 -2.84
N ALA A 291 -10.12 11.61 -3.72
CA ALA A 291 -11.42 12.26 -3.90
C ALA A 291 -12.61 11.27 -3.97
N PRO A 292 -12.71 10.26 -3.09
CA PRO A 292 -13.85 9.35 -3.10
C PRO A 292 -15.15 10.06 -2.77
N GLY A 293 -16.27 9.52 -3.26
CA GLY A 293 -17.61 9.91 -2.86
C GLY A 293 -17.94 9.39 -1.47
N LEU A 294 -18.57 10.22 -0.64
CA LEU A 294 -18.96 9.91 0.73
C LEU A 294 -20.49 9.86 0.84
N ASN A 295 -21.00 8.89 1.58
CA ASN A 295 -22.37 8.85 2.08
C ASN A 295 -22.34 8.20 3.46
N ILE A 296 -22.16 9.03 4.47
CA ILE A 296 -21.96 8.63 5.86
C ILE A 296 -23.06 9.24 6.70
N VAL A 297 -23.64 8.45 7.62
CA VAL A 297 -24.63 8.87 8.60
C VAL A 297 -24.19 8.34 9.96
N ALA A 298 -24.02 9.24 10.92
CA ALA A 298 -23.71 8.90 12.29
C ALA A 298 -24.69 9.57 13.24
N LEU A 299 -25.28 8.80 14.15
CA LEU A 299 -26.38 9.22 15.02
C LEU A 299 -26.03 9.02 16.49
N ARG A 300 -26.51 9.92 17.36
CA ARG A 300 -26.50 9.72 18.80
C ARG A 300 -27.71 8.85 19.18
N LYS A 301 -27.47 7.55 19.35
CA LYS A 301 -28.50 6.54 19.62
C LYS A 301 -29.02 6.57 21.07
N GLY A 302 -30.23 6.06 21.28
CA GLY A 302 -30.79 5.81 22.61
C GLY A 302 -31.41 7.04 23.29
N LEU A 303 -31.81 8.03 22.49
CA LEU A 303 -32.52 9.24 22.93
C LEU A 303 -33.93 9.27 22.33
N GLU A 304 -34.79 10.16 22.82
CA GLU A 304 -36.14 10.36 22.25
C GLU A 304 -36.07 10.86 20.80
N VAL A 305 -35.04 11.66 20.49
CA VAL A 305 -34.70 12.08 19.13
C VAL A 305 -33.25 11.70 18.85
N GLU A 306 -33.05 10.77 17.93
CA GLU A 306 -31.73 10.33 17.49
C GLU A 306 -31.17 11.33 16.48
N ALA A 307 -30.52 12.37 16.98
CA ALA A 307 -29.90 13.38 16.15
C ALA A 307 -28.43 13.05 15.82
N GLY A 308 -27.96 13.54 14.68
CA GLY A 308 -26.61 13.27 14.21
C GLY A 308 -26.23 14.03 12.96
N VAL A 309 -25.22 13.50 12.27
CA VAL A 309 -24.60 14.15 11.11
C VAL A 309 -24.64 13.22 9.91
N ALA A 310 -25.02 13.78 8.77
CA ALA A 310 -24.88 13.15 7.46
C ALA A 310 -23.81 13.88 6.65
N ILE A 311 -22.87 13.11 6.09
CA ILE A 311 -21.79 13.59 5.24
C ILE A 311 -21.99 13.02 3.84
N THR A 312 -22.12 13.92 2.87
CA THR A 312 -22.26 13.58 1.44
C THR A 312 -21.26 14.35 0.58
N GLY A 313 -21.18 14.07 -0.72
CA GLY A 313 -20.25 14.76 -1.63
C GLY A 313 -18.94 14.00 -1.80
N SER A 314 -17.86 14.68 -2.16
CA SER A 314 -16.52 14.04 -2.27
C SER A 314 -15.67 14.35 -1.04
N ALA A 315 -14.66 13.53 -0.75
CA ALA A 315 -13.75 13.77 0.38
C ALA A 315 -13.02 15.12 0.28
N LYS A 316 -12.80 15.64 -0.93
CA LYS A 316 -12.22 16.98 -1.15
C LYS A 316 -13.21 18.12 -0.91
N ARG A 317 -14.51 17.85 -1.04
CA ARG A 317 -15.59 18.84 -0.90
C ARG A 317 -16.78 18.21 -0.16
N PRO A 318 -16.61 17.87 1.12
CA PRO A 318 -17.66 17.23 1.90
C PRO A 318 -18.80 18.23 2.15
N GLN A 319 -20.03 17.72 2.12
CA GLN A 319 -21.23 18.44 2.51
C GLN A 319 -21.77 17.82 3.79
N ILE A 320 -21.80 18.62 4.84
CA ILE A 320 -22.20 18.20 6.18
C ILE A 320 -23.59 18.75 6.46
N LYS A 321 -24.52 17.88 6.89
CA LYS A 321 -25.88 18.23 7.28
C LYS A 321 -26.27 17.57 8.59
N LEU A 322 -27.14 18.22 9.34
CA LEU A 322 -27.73 17.67 10.55
C LEU A 322 -28.96 16.83 10.19
N VAL A 323 -29.05 15.65 10.77
CA VAL A 323 -30.17 14.71 10.57
C VAL A 323 -30.73 14.26 11.92
N SER A 324 -31.98 13.84 11.94
CA SER A 324 -32.65 13.35 13.15
C SER A 324 -33.75 12.36 12.83
N ASP A 325 -33.99 11.43 13.74
CA ASP A 325 -35.19 10.58 13.73
C ASP A 325 -35.85 10.60 15.13
N PRO A 326 -37.09 11.10 15.29
CA PRO A 326 -37.93 11.78 14.28
C PRO A 326 -37.36 13.14 13.83
N GLU A 327 -37.82 13.65 12.68
CA GLU A 327 -37.31 14.91 12.11
C GLU A 327 -37.73 16.13 12.95
N VAL A 328 -36.75 16.89 13.44
CA VAL A 328 -36.93 18.13 14.21
C VAL A 328 -36.20 19.31 13.55
N PRO A 329 -36.44 20.58 13.92
CA PRO A 329 -35.68 21.70 13.39
C PRO A 329 -34.18 21.63 13.75
N ASP A 330 -33.30 22.17 12.90
CA ASP A 330 -31.83 22.11 13.08
C ASP A 330 -31.30 22.57 14.46
N PRO A 331 -31.82 23.64 15.09
CA PRO A 331 -31.41 24.01 16.46
C PRO A 331 -31.71 22.91 17.48
N ALA A 332 -32.83 22.19 17.32
CA ALA A 332 -33.16 21.05 18.15
C ALA A 332 -32.22 19.87 17.85
N LYS A 333 -31.90 19.58 16.57
CA LYS A 333 -30.92 18.54 16.21
C LYS A 333 -29.58 18.76 16.90
N LEU A 334 -29.07 19.99 16.87
CA LEU A 334 -27.83 20.36 17.58
C LEU A 334 -27.94 20.15 19.09
N SER A 335 -29.06 20.55 19.69
CA SER A 335 -29.31 20.33 21.12
C SER A 335 -29.30 18.85 21.48
N TRP A 336 -29.92 18.00 20.67
CA TRP A 336 -29.89 16.55 20.87
C TRP A 336 -28.49 15.95 20.66
N ILE A 337 -27.71 16.44 19.69
CA ILE A 337 -26.32 15.98 19.48
C ILE A 337 -25.43 16.36 20.67
N VAL A 338 -25.49 17.61 21.12
CA VAL A 338 -24.57 18.17 22.13
C VAL A 338 -25.02 17.86 23.55
N LEU A 339 -26.28 18.19 23.86
CA LEU A 339 -26.84 18.14 25.22
C LEU A 339 -27.59 16.83 25.48
N GLY A 340 -27.99 16.09 24.44
CA GLY A 340 -28.78 14.86 24.58
C GLY A 340 -30.24 15.09 24.94
N ARG A 341 -30.74 16.33 24.79
CA ARG A 341 -32.10 16.73 25.13
C ARG A 341 -32.58 17.89 24.25
N ALA A 342 -33.90 18.11 24.21
CA ALA A 342 -34.50 19.26 23.56
C ALA A 342 -34.01 20.58 24.17
N PRO A 343 -33.95 21.67 23.39
CA PRO A 343 -33.56 22.97 23.91
C PRO A 343 -34.63 23.51 24.86
N ASP A 344 -34.25 23.84 26.10
CA ASP A 344 -35.15 24.49 27.06
C ASP A 344 -35.33 25.96 26.67
N ALA A 345 -36.53 26.33 26.22
CA ALA A 345 -36.88 27.68 25.77
C ALA A 345 -36.73 28.78 26.86
N GLY A 346 -36.46 28.41 28.11
CA GLY A 346 -36.25 29.33 29.25
C GLY A 346 -34.80 29.46 29.74
N SER A 347 -33.85 28.72 29.16
CA SER A 347 -32.46 28.62 29.62
C SER A 347 -31.52 29.33 28.64
N GLY A 348 -31.22 30.61 28.90
CA GLY A 348 -30.24 31.38 28.11
C GLY A 348 -28.81 30.79 28.13
N ALA A 349 -28.54 29.84 29.03
CA ALA A 349 -27.28 29.12 29.15
C ALA A 349 -27.08 28.09 28.03
N ASP A 350 -28.15 27.40 27.57
CA ASP A 350 -28.04 26.38 26.53
C ASP A 350 -27.67 26.99 25.17
N LEU A 351 -28.22 28.16 24.84
CA LEU A 351 -27.86 28.90 23.61
C LEU A 351 -26.37 29.28 23.56
N GLY A 352 -25.75 29.57 24.72
CA GLY A 352 -24.33 29.89 24.82
C GLY A 352 -23.41 28.69 24.55
N LEU A 353 -23.87 27.46 24.77
CA LEU A 353 -23.11 26.22 24.52
C LEU A 353 -23.32 25.67 23.11
N LEU A 354 -24.46 25.97 22.47
CA LEU A 354 -24.77 25.51 21.11
C LEU A 354 -23.97 26.23 20.02
N LEU A 355 -23.70 27.53 20.19
CA LEU A 355 -22.94 28.34 19.23
C LEU A 355 -21.51 27.82 18.98
N PRO A 356 -20.69 27.55 20.01
CA PRO A 356 -19.35 26.96 19.82
C PRO A 356 -19.40 25.54 19.22
N ALA A 357 -20.37 24.72 19.62
CA ALA A 357 -20.51 23.35 19.13
C ALA A 357 -20.92 23.30 17.65
N ALA A 358 -21.83 24.18 17.22
CA ALA A 358 -22.22 24.32 15.83
C ALA A 358 -21.04 24.79 14.96
N ALA A 359 -20.26 25.77 15.45
CA ALA A 359 -19.05 26.22 14.75
C ALA A 359 -18.00 25.11 14.64
N ALA A 360 -17.85 24.27 15.66
CA ALA A 360 -16.94 23.13 15.64
C ALA A 360 -17.41 21.99 14.70
N LEU A 361 -18.71 21.72 14.65
CA LEU A 361 -19.32 20.69 13.81
C LEU A 361 -19.41 21.10 12.32
N LEU A 362 -19.65 22.39 12.04
CA LEU A 362 -19.88 22.91 10.68
C LEU A 362 -18.66 23.65 10.10
N GLY A 363 -17.70 24.04 10.93
CA GLY A 363 -16.50 24.80 10.54
C GLY A 363 -15.24 23.97 10.30
N GLY A 364 -15.38 22.67 10.04
CA GLY A 364 -14.23 21.79 9.73
C GLY A 364 -13.37 22.31 8.56
N PRO A 365 -12.08 21.91 8.52
CA PRO A 365 -11.01 22.58 7.77
C PRO A 365 -11.31 22.57 6.27
N GLY A 366 -11.61 23.74 5.73
CA GLY A 366 -11.99 23.93 4.33
C GLY A 366 -12.70 25.24 4.03
N GLY A 367 -12.98 26.07 5.05
CA GLY A 367 -13.40 27.45 4.89
C GLY A 367 -12.23 28.42 5.00
N GLY A 368 -11.55 28.67 3.89
CA GLY A 368 -10.43 29.60 3.76
C GLY A 368 -9.69 29.37 2.45
#